data_AF-W7AXK3-F1
#
_entry.id   AF-W7AXK3-F1
#
_cell.length_a   1.000
_cell.length_b   1.000
_cell.length_c   1.000
_cell.angle_alpha   90.00
_cell.angle_beta   90.00
_cell.angle_gamma   90.00
#
_symmetry.space_group_name_H-M   'P 1'
#
loop_
_entity.id
_entity.type
_entity.pdbx_description
1 polymer ?
#
loop_
_entity_poly.entity_id
_entity_poly.type
_entity_poly.pdbx_seq_one_letter_code
_entity_poly.pdbx_strand_id
1 'polypeptide(L)' 'MDKFAKVDEKLTSLLVKQDDFLVNALRNSQEAGVPSIEVSPAQGQFLYFLTKLSGAKRVLEIGTLAGYSTLFFCEGAIR' A
#
# COMPACT_ATOMS: atom_id res chain seq x y z
N MET A 1 7.55 -14.49 15.91
CA MET A 1 7.34 -13.34 15.01
C MET A 1 7.88 -13.58 13.60
N ASP A 2 9.06 -14.19 13.44
CA ASP A 2 9.76 -14.38 12.15
C ASP A 2 8.96 -15.09 11.03
N LYS A 3 8.10 -16.07 11.35
CA LYS A 3 7.36 -16.82 10.31
C LYS A 3 6.43 -15.94 9.47
N PHE A 4 5.69 -15.02 10.08
CA PHE A 4 4.75 -14.18 9.35
C PHE A 4 5.45 -13.11 8.51
N ALA A 5 6.55 -12.54 9.02
CA ALA A 5 7.37 -11.61 8.25
C ALA A 5 7.94 -12.27 6.97
N LYS A 6 8.45 -13.50 7.08
CA LYS A 6 8.93 -14.28 5.92
C LYS A 6 7.85 -14.57 4.89
N VAL A 7 6.62 -14.85 5.36
CA VAL A 7 5.48 -15.03 4.45
C VAL A 7 5.12 -13.72 3.75
N ASP A 8 5.09 -12.59 4.48
CA ASP A 8 4.77 -11.28 3.91
C ASP A 8 5.82 -10.82 2.88
N GLU A 9 7.10 -11.05 3.16
CA GLU A 9 8.20 -10.83 2.21
C GLU A 9 8.04 -11.71 0.96
N LYS A 10 7.67 -12.98 1.15
CA LYS A 10 7.44 -13.90 0.02
C LYS A 10 6.23 -13.49 -0.82
N LEU A 11 5.13 -13.05 -0.20
CA LEU A 11 3.96 -12.54 -0.91
C LEU A 11 4.29 -11.25 -1.65
N THR A 12 4.99 -10.33 -1.00
CA THR A 12 5.42 -9.06 -1.59
C THR A 12 6.28 -9.30 -2.83
N SER A 13 7.30 -10.15 -2.74
CA SER A 13 8.19 -10.44 -3.88
C SER A 13 7.49 -11.14 -5.06
N LEU A 14 6.42 -11.88 -4.83
CA LEU A 14 5.71 -12.61 -5.87
C LEU A 14 4.54 -11.84 -6.49
N LEU A 15 3.84 -11.01 -5.71
CA LEU A 15 2.53 -10.48 -6.08
C LEU A 15 2.49 -8.96 -6.19
N VAL A 16 3.43 -8.26 -5.57
CA VAL A 16 3.46 -6.80 -5.57
C VAL A 16 4.42 -6.34 -6.65
N LYS A 17 3.91 -5.52 -7.57
CA LYS A 17 4.76 -4.90 -8.58
C LYS A 17 5.68 -3.89 -7.88
N GLN A 18 6.99 -4.04 -8.09
CA GLN A 18 7.96 -3.03 -7.67
C GLN A 18 7.70 -1.75 -8.49
N ASP A 19 7.24 -0.70 -7.80
CA ASP A 19 6.94 0.60 -8.40
C ASP A 19 7.78 1.67 -7.71
N ASP A 20 8.55 2.43 -8.49
CA ASP A 20 9.39 3.53 -8.01
C ASP A 20 8.58 4.56 -7.22
N PHE A 21 7.28 4.75 -7.53
CA PHE A 21 6.42 5.65 -6.76
C PHE A 21 6.20 5.16 -5.33
N LEU A 22 5.95 3.86 -5.12
CA LEU A 22 5.74 3.28 -3.80
C LEU A 22 7.03 3.31 -2.97
N VAL A 23 8.17 2.97 -3.60
CA VAL A 23 9.48 3.04 -2.94
C VAL A 23 9.80 4.47 -2.51
N ASN A 24 9.57 5.45 -3.39
CA ASN A 24 9.80 6.85 -3.06
C ASN A 24 8.84 7.36 -1.99
N ALA A 25 7.57 6.92 -1.97
CA ALA A 25 6.62 7.30 -0.94
C ALA A 25 7.09 6.83 0.45
N LEU A 26 7.56 5.58 0.57
CA LEU A 26 8.12 5.05 1.83
C LEU A 26 9.37 5.82 2.25
N ARG A 27 10.31 6.06 1.31
CA ARG A 27 11.53 6.83 1.59
C ARG A 27 11.22 8.23 2.10
N ASN A 28 10.32 8.95 1.41
CA ASN A 28 9.93 10.30 1.79
C ASN A 28 9.23 10.34 3.16
N SER A 29 8.39 9.33 3.47
CA SER A 29 7.74 9.18 4.78
C SER A 29 8.77 9.06 5.90
N GLN A 30 9.78 8.20 5.69
CA GLN A 30 10.87 7.99 6.63
C GLN A 30 11.72 9.25 6.82
N GLU A 31 12.10 9.93 5.74
CA GLU A 31 12.87 11.19 5.78
C GLU A 31 12.11 12.32 6.48
N ALA A 32 10.78 12.34 6.38
CA ALA A 32 9.92 13.29 7.07
C ALA A 32 9.69 12.95 8.56
N GLY A 33 10.24 11.84 9.07
CA GLY A 33 10.09 11.41 10.46
C GLY A 33 8.66 10.95 10.80
N VAL A 34 7.88 10.54 9.79
CA VAL A 34 6.52 10.02 10.00
C VAL A 34 6.61 8.63 10.66
N PRO A 35 5.75 8.30 11.63
CA PRO A 35 5.74 6.98 12.25
C PRO A 35 5.54 5.87 11.22
N SER A 36 6.34 4.80 11.29
CA SER A 36 6.25 3.64 10.40
C SER A 36 5.06 2.73 10.75
N ILE A 37 3.85 3.23 10.51
CA ILE A 37 2.57 2.54 10.76
C ILE A 37 1.76 2.36 9.47
N GLU A 38 2.38 2.57 8.32
CA GLU A 38 1.81 2.25 7.02
C GLU A 38 1.49 0.75 6.88
N VAL A 39 0.57 0.45 5.96
CA VAL A 39 0.28 -0.92 5.56
C VAL A 39 1.49 -1.56 4.88
N SER A 40 1.64 -2.89 5.00
CA SER A 40 2.66 -3.61 4.24
C SER A 40 2.36 -3.55 2.72
N PRO A 41 3.36 -3.76 1.83
CA PRO A 41 3.11 -3.78 0.39
C PRO A 41 2.05 -4.79 -0.04
N ALA A 42 2.05 -6.00 0.56
CA ALA A 42 1.04 -7.02 0.28
C ALA A 42 -0.37 -6.58 0.73
N GLN A 43 -0.47 -5.88 1.87
CA GLN A 43 -1.74 -5.29 2.33
C GLN A 43 -2.22 -4.17 1.41
N GLY A 44 -1.32 -3.30 0.94
CA GLY A 44 -1.64 -2.27 -0.06
C GLY A 44 -2.18 -2.88 -1.35
N GLN A 45 -1.53 -3.92 -1.87
CA GLN A 45 -1.99 -4.66 -3.05
C GLN A 45 -3.38 -5.28 -2.85
N PHE A 46 -3.67 -5.77 -1.64
CA PHE A 46 -5.01 -6.24 -1.29
C PHE A 46 -6.05 -5.11 -1.33
N LEU A 47 -5.74 -3.92 -0.81
CA LEU A 47 -6.61 -2.74 -0.91
C LEU A 47 -6.86 -2.30 -2.36
N TYR A 48 -5.83 -2.32 -3.20
CA TYR A 48 -5.97 -2.10 -4.64
C TYR A 48 -6.99 -3.07 -5.25
N PHE A 49 -6.85 -4.37 -4.98
CA PHE A 49 -7.76 -5.38 -5.52
C PHE A 49 -9.19 -5.19 -5.01
N LEU A 50 -9.38 -4.94 -3.70
CA LEU A 50 -10.71 -4.67 -3.15
C LEU A 50 -11.36 -3.45 -3.82
N THR A 51 -10.61 -2.37 -3.99
CA THR A 51 -11.09 -1.14 -4.63
C THR A 51 -11.53 -1.42 -6.06
N LYS A 52 -10.70 -2.13 -6.83
CA LYS A 52 -10.97 -2.46 -8.23
C LYS A 52 -12.15 -3.43 -8.38
N LEU A 53 -12.19 -4.48 -7.57
CA LEU A 53 -13.25 -5.50 -7.60
C LEU A 53 -14.60 -4.94 -7.15
N SER A 54 -14.61 -3.99 -6.20
CA SER A 54 -15.84 -3.31 -5.77
C SER A 54 -16.39 -2.33 -6.81
N GLY A 55 -15.61 -1.99 -7.84
CA GLY A 55 -15.99 -0.98 -8.82
C GLY A 55 -16.02 0.44 -8.24
N ALA A 56 -15.24 0.70 -7.19
CA ALA A 56 -15.23 1.98 -6.50
C ALA A 56 -14.79 3.11 -7.43
N LYS A 57 -15.64 4.15 -7.55
CA LYS A 57 -15.33 5.42 -8.22
C LYS A 57 -14.93 6.53 -7.25
N ARG A 58 -15.25 6.33 -5.97
CA ARG A 58 -14.97 7.26 -4.86
C ARG A 58 -14.56 6.43 -3.65
N VAL A 59 -13.43 6.79 -3.05
CA VAL A 59 -12.91 6.15 -1.84
C VAL A 59 -12.78 7.23 -0.77
N LEU A 60 -13.28 6.94 0.43
CA LEU A 60 -13.04 7.74 1.63
C LEU A 60 -12.02 6.98 2.47
N GLU A 61 -10.86 7.61 2.72
CA GLU A 61 -9.84 7.12 3.62
C GLU A 61 -9.85 7.96 4.90
N ILE A 62 -9.92 7.30 6.06
CA ILE A 62 -9.84 7.95 7.36
C ILE A 62 -8.51 7.56 8.00
N GLY A 63 -7.59 8.52 8.05
CA GLY A 63 -6.21 8.30 8.49
C GLY A 63 -5.26 8.09 7.31
N THR A 64 -4.72 9.18 6.78
CA THR A 64 -3.88 9.17 5.57
C THR A 64 -2.41 8.86 5.86
N LEU A 65 -1.91 9.18 7.05
CA LEU A 65 -0.46 9.15 7.36
C LEU A 65 0.33 9.92 6.27
N ALA A 66 1.32 9.30 5.65
CA ALA A 66 2.10 9.83 4.54
C ALA A 66 1.50 9.49 3.16
N GLY A 67 0.30 8.90 3.10
CA GLY A 67 -0.43 8.61 1.87
C GLY A 67 -0.05 7.31 1.16
N TYR A 68 0.67 6.39 1.82
CA TYR A 68 1.11 5.13 1.20
C TYR A 68 -0.07 4.25 0.76
N SER A 69 -1.07 4.04 1.63
CA SER A 69 -2.32 3.33 1.31
C SER A 69 -3.15 4.08 0.26
N THR A 70 -3.14 5.41 0.29
CA THR A 70 -3.85 6.26 -0.66
C THR A 70 -3.44 5.95 -2.10
N LEU A 71 -2.16 5.69 -2.36
CA LEU A 71 -1.68 5.36 -3.71
C LEU A 71 -2.35 4.10 -4.28
N PHE A 72 -2.51 3.06 -3.47
CA PHE A 72 -3.21 1.83 -3.89
C PHE A 72 -4.70 2.07 -4.15
N PHE A 73 -5.37 2.90 -3.33
CA PHE A 73 -6.76 3.28 -3.56
C PHE A 73 -6.93 4.08 -4.86
N CYS A 74 -6.04 5.05 -5.12
CA CYS A 74 -6.05 5.84 -6.34
C CYS A 74 -5.83 4.98 -7.59
N GLU A 75 -4.95 3.99 -7.53
CA GLU A 75 -4.71 3.08 -8.65
C GLU A 75 -5.87 2.10 -8.88
N GLY A 76 -6.53 1.66 -7.81
CA GLY A 76 -7.64 0.71 -7.88
C GLY A 76 -8.98 1.34 -8.31
N ALA A 77 -9.16 2.64 -8.09
CA ALA A 77 -10.41 3.33 -8.39
C ALA A 77 -10.69 3.44 -9.90
N ILE A 78 -11.93 3.18 -10.29
CA ILE A 78 -12.37 3.28 -11.69
C ILE A 78 -12.63 4.76 -12.02
N ARG A 79 -12.13 5.19 -13.18
CA ARG A 79 -12.40 6.52 -13.76
C ARG A 79 -13.84 6.67 -14.23
#